data_AF-A0A2V5YDP9-F1
#
_entry.id   AF-A0A2V5YDP9-F1
#
_cell.length_a   1.000
_cell.length_b   1.000
_cell.length_c   1.000
_cell.angle_alpha   90.00
_cell.angle_beta   90.00
_cell.angle_gamma   90.00
#
_symmetry.space_group_name_H-M   'P 1'
#
loop_
_entity.id
_entity.type
_entity.pdbx_description
1 polymer ?
#
loop_
_entity_poly.entity_id
_entity_poly.type
_entity_poly.pdbx_seq_one_letter_code
_entity_poly.pdbx_strand_id
1 'polypeptide(L)'
;MITAPELEIAVLVLGMAILLVEAFATKIDKRALAFAAIAGLALVFAASFFVPPNASTGQATGFWSFYTADRLSIFFKQFSLLTTIFVLILMTDYAPVLRSSFPGTTPQAGLGEFFALPI
;
A
#
# COMPACT_ATOMS: atom_id res chain seq x y z
N MET A 1 14.53 -8.35 -14.35
CA MET A 1 14.30 -6.90 -14.49
C MET A 1 12.92 -6.63 -13.93
N ILE A 2 12.79 -5.76 -12.92
CA ILE A 2 11.47 -5.48 -12.32
C ILE A 2 10.65 -4.70 -13.34
N THR A 3 9.46 -5.19 -13.67
CA THR A 3 8.56 -4.48 -14.57
C THR A 3 7.60 -3.61 -13.78
N ALA A 4 7.16 -2.51 -14.37
CA ALA A 4 6.30 -1.56 -13.68
C ALA A 4 4.94 -2.15 -13.21
N PRO A 5 4.31 -3.10 -13.93
CA PRO A 5 3.16 -3.86 -13.43
C PRO A 5 3.42 -4.72 -12.19
N GLU A 6 4.63 -5.26 -12.01
CA GLU A 6 4.96 -6.09 -10.84
C GLU A 6 4.83 -5.31 -9.53
N LEU A 7 5.13 -4.01 -9.54
CA LEU A 7 4.96 -3.14 -8.37
C LEU A 7 3.48 -2.98 -8.00
N GLU A 8 2.60 -2.82 -8.98
CA GLU A 8 1.15 -2.68 -8.75
C GLU A 8 0.57 -3.98 -8.18
N ILE A 9 0.98 -5.12 -8.74
CA ILE A 9 0.61 -6.44 -8.25
C ILE A 9 1.13 -6.64 -6.83
N ALA A 10 2.34 -6.19 -6.51
CA ALA A 10 2.90 -6.28 -5.17
C ALA A 10 2.09 -5.47 -4.15
N VAL A 11 1.69 -4.23 -4.48
CA VAL A 11 0.83 -3.40 -3.61
C VAL A 11 -0.54 -4.04 -3.43
N LEU A 12 -1.16 -4.51 -4.52
CA LEU A 12 -2.45 -5.19 -4.47
C LEU A 12 -2.42 -6.43 -3.56
N VAL A 13 -1.41 -7.29 -3.75
CA VAL A 13 -1.24 -8.50 -2.94
C VAL A 13 -0.95 -8.15 -1.49
N LEU A 14 -0.15 -7.12 -1.21
CA LEU A 14 0.11 -6.63 0.14
C LEU A 14 -1.18 -6.16 0.82
N GLY A 15 -1.96 -5.29 0.16
CA GLY A 15 -3.24 -4.78 0.68
C GLY A 15 -4.23 -5.92 0.94
N MET A 16 -4.36 -6.85 -0.01
CA MET A 16 -5.21 -8.02 0.15
C MET A 16 -4.75 -8.93 1.30
N ALA A 17 -3.45 -9.17 1.44
CA ALA A 17 -2.91 -9.96 2.54
C ALA A 17 -3.20 -9.29 3.89
N ILE A 18 -3.03 -7.98 4.00
CA ILE A 18 -3.33 -7.23 5.23
C ILE A 18 -4.82 -7.34 5.56
N LEU A 19 -5.72 -7.17 4.58
CA LEU A 19 -7.17 -7.34 4.77
C LEU A 19 -7.52 -8.75 5.23
N LEU A 20 -6.93 -9.78 4.63
CA LEU A 20 -7.18 -11.17 5.03
C LEU A 20 -6.71 -11.43 6.47
N VAL A 21 -5.51 -10.96 6.83
CA VAL A 21 -5.01 -11.09 8.20
C VAL A 21 -5.90 -10.31 9.17
N GLU A 22 -6.32 -9.11 8.81
CA GLU A 22 -7.20 -8.27 9.62
C GLU A 22 -8.55 -8.93 9.89
N ALA A 23 -9.14 -9.56 8.87
CA ALA A 23 -10.45 -10.21 8.92
C ALA A 23 -10.43 -11.56 9.67
N PHE A 24 -9.38 -12.36 9.48
CA PHE A 24 -9.31 -13.72 10.04
C PHE A 24 -8.51 -13.81 11.35
N ALA A 25 -7.53 -12.93 11.59
CA ALA A 25 -6.66 -12.99 12.76
C ALA A 25 -7.09 -11.96 13.84
N THR A 26 -8.17 -12.29 14.55
CA THR A 26 -8.80 -11.41 15.56
C THR A 26 -7.94 -11.11 16.80
N LYS A 27 -6.85 -11.83 17.01
CA LYS A 27 -5.96 -11.68 18.18
C LYS A 27 -4.69 -10.83 17.91
N ILE A 28 -4.49 -10.37 16.68
CA ILE A 28 -3.31 -9.58 16.32
C ILE A 28 -3.54 -8.11 16.67
N ASP A 29 -2.53 -7.46 17.25
CA ASP A 29 -2.54 -6.02 17.46
C ASP A 29 -2.60 -5.29 16.12
N LYS A 30 -3.63 -4.48 15.89
CA LYS A 30 -3.79 -3.70 14.64
C LYS A 30 -2.60 -2.77 14.38
N ARG A 31 -1.83 -2.39 15.41
CA ARG A 31 -0.55 -1.66 15.23
C ARG A 31 0.50 -2.48 14.50
N ALA A 32 0.57 -3.79 14.75
CA ALA A 32 1.49 -4.66 14.03
C ALA A 32 1.14 -4.73 12.53
N LEU A 33 -0.16 -4.68 12.20
CA LEU A 33 -0.62 -4.58 10.80
C LEU A 33 -0.20 -3.26 10.17
N ALA A 34 -0.31 -2.14 10.89
CA ALA A 34 0.17 -0.83 10.41
C ALA A 34 1.68 -0.85 10.12
N PHE A 35 2.49 -1.40 11.02
CA PHE A 35 3.94 -1.52 10.78
C PHE A 35 4.27 -2.46 9.62
N ALA A 36 3.55 -3.58 9.48
CA ALA A 36 3.71 -4.49 8.34
C ALA A 36 3.35 -3.81 7.01
N ALA A 37 2.27 -3.02 6.98
CA ALA A 37 1.84 -2.23 5.83
C ALA A 37 2.90 -1.20 5.43
N ILE A 38 3.38 -0.41 6.40
CA ILE A 38 4.42 0.61 6.17
C ILE A 38 5.71 -0.04 5.66
N ALA A 39 6.14 -1.15 6.28
CA ALA A 39 7.34 -1.87 5.85
C ALA A 39 7.20 -2.43 4.43
N GLY A 40 6.05 -3.05 4.11
CA GLY A 40 5.77 -3.56 2.78
C GLY A 40 5.76 -2.47 1.71
N LEU A 41 5.09 -1.35 1.97
CA LEU A 41 5.08 -0.21 1.06
C LEU A 41 6.45 0.45 0.92
N ALA A 42 7.25 0.52 2.00
CA ALA A 42 8.62 1.03 1.93
C ALA A 42 9.52 0.15 1.05
N LEU A 43 9.33 -1.18 1.08
CA LEU A 43 10.02 -2.10 0.17
C LEU A 43 9.60 -1.89 -1.28
N VAL A 44 8.30 -1.74 -1.56
CA VAL A 44 7.80 -1.43 -2.91
C VAL A 44 8.34 -0.08 -3.39
N PHE A 45 8.35 0.93 -2.52
CA PHE A 45 8.90 2.25 -2.82
C PHE A 45 10.39 2.16 -3.16
N ALA A 46 11.18 1.44 -2.38
CA ALA A 46 12.60 1.20 -2.69
C ALA A 46 12.77 0.44 -4.02
N ALA A 47 11.98 -0.60 -4.26
CA ALA A 47 11.99 -1.37 -5.50
C ALA A 47 11.66 -0.51 -6.73
N SER A 48 10.82 0.52 -6.58
CA SER A 48 10.42 1.41 -7.67
C SER A 48 11.59 2.17 -8.31
N PHE A 49 12.67 2.44 -7.57
CA PHE A 49 13.87 3.10 -8.10
C PHE A 49 14.65 2.23 -9.09
N PHE A 50 14.39 0.92 -9.11
CA PHE A 50 15.04 -0.04 -10.00
C PHE A 50 14.20 -0.37 -11.24
N VAL A 51 13.05 0.29 -11.44
CA VAL A 51 12.22 0.11 -12.64
C VAL A 51 12.69 1.04 -13.76
N PRO A 52 13.13 0.49 -14.91
CA PRO A 52 13.54 1.31 -16.04
C PRO A 52 12.33 1.98 -16.70
N PRO A 53 12.42 3.27 -17.06
CA PRO A 53 11.38 3.94 -17.83
C PRO A 53 11.22 3.31 -19.22
N ASN A 54 9.99 2.94 -19.57
CA ASN A 54 9.62 2.40 -20.87
C ASN A 54 8.48 3.25 -21.45
N ALA A 55 8.83 4.13 -22.40
CA ALA A 55 7.90 5.04 -23.05
C ALA A 55 7.14 4.40 -24.24
N SER A 56 7.53 3.20 -24.68
CA SER A 56 6.93 2.55 -25.84
C SER A 56 5.78 1.60 -25.45
N THR A 57 4.57 1.95 -25.87
CA THR A 57 3.43 0.99 -25.88
C THR A 57 3.67 -0.18 -26.84
N GLY A 58 4.58 -0.03 -27.80
CA GLY A 58 4.92 -1.07 -28.78
C GLY A 58 5.56 -2.34 -28.19
N GLN A 59 6.02 -2.31 -26.94
CA GLN A 59 6.47 -3.52 -26.23
C GLN A 59 5.39 -4.13 -25.32
N ALA A 60 4.29 -3.42 -25.08
CA ALA A 60 3.22 -3.88 -24.21
C ALA A 60 2.21 -4.72 -25.02
N THR A 61 2.32 -6.05 -24.90
CA THR A 61 1.43 -6.99 -25.58
C THR A 61 0.23 -7.34 -24.69
N GLY A 62 -0.91 -7.65 -25.32
CA GLY A 62 -2.12 -8.11 -24.61
C GLY A 62 -2.74 -7.06 -23.69
N PHE A 63 -3.06 -7.44 -22.45
CA PHE A 63 -3.76 -6.60 -21.47
C PHE A 63 -2.98 -5.33 -21.06
N TRP A 64 -1.69 -5.22 -21.39
CA TRP A 64 -0.86 -4.07 -21.01
C TRP A 64 -0.76 -3.01 -22.12
N SER A 65 -1.45 -3.16 -23.25
CA SER A 65 -1.31 -2.25 -24.40
C SER A 65 -1.69 -0.80 -24.10
N PHE A 66 -2.49 -0.56 -23.05
CA PHE A 66 -2.88 0.76 -22.58
C PHE A 66 -1.92 1.37 -21.55
N TYR A 67 -0.92 0.60 -21.11
CA TYR A 67 -0.06 0.95 -19.99
C TYR A 67 1.29 1.49 -20.47
N THR A 68 1.66 2.69 -19.99
CA THR A 68 2.97 3.32 -20.25
C THR A 68 3.70 3.59 -18.94
N ALA A 69 4.99 3.23 -18.89
CA ALA A 69 5.85 3.44 -17.72
C ALA A 69 6.96 4.44 -18.06
N ASP A 70 6.61 5.60 -18.61
CA ASP A 70 7.56 6.68 -18.84
C ASP A 70 8.04 7.31 -17.53
N ARG A 71 9.03 8.21 -17.61
CA ARG A 71 9.66 8.83 -16.44
C ARG A 71 8.65 9.57 -15.55
N LEU A 72 7.66 10.24 -16.16
CA LEU A 72 6.66 11.00 -15.42
C LEU A 72 5.67 10.06 -14.71
N SER A 73 5.23 8.99 -15.39
CA SER A 73 4.37 7.96 -14.78
C SER A 73 5.04 7.29 -13.58
N ILE A 74 6.33 6.94 -13.68
CA ILE A 74 7.10 6.36 -12.56
C ILE A 74 7.22 7.37 -11.40
N PHE A 75 7.46 8.65 -11.69
CA PHE A 75 7.50 9.68 -10.65
C PHE A 75 6.17 9.77 -9.88
N PHE A 76 5.03 9.78 -10.58
CA PHE A 76 3.73 9.83 -9.91
C PHE A 76 3.42 8.57 -9.10
N LYS A 77 3.86 7.39 -9.55
CA LYS A 77 3.78 6.14 -8.75
C LYS A 77 4.59 6.23 -7.47
N GLN A 78 5.79 6.78 -7.55
CA GLN A 78 6.65 7.01 -6.38
C GLN A 78 6.01 8.01 -5.41
N PHE A 79 5.48 9.10 -5.94
CA PHE A 79 4.80 10.11 -5.15
C PHE A 79 3.56 9.55 -4.46
N SER A 80 2.72 8.77 -5.18
CA SER A 80 1.55 8.14 -4.57
C SER A 80 1.93 7.17 -3.46
N LEU A 81 2.93 6.30 -3.69
CA LEU A 81 3.46 5.39 -2.66
C LEU A 81 3.95 6.15 -1.43
N LEU A 82 4.71 7.22 -1.63
CA LEU A 82 5.23 8.06 -0.54
C LEU A 82 4.07 8.68 0.26
N THR A 83 3.05 9.21 -0.42
CA THR A 83 1.88 9.79 0.25
C THR A 83 1.10 8.74 1.04
N THR A 84 0.91 7.53 0.51
CA THR A 84 0.26 6.43 1.23
C THR A 84 1.04 6.05 2.48
N ILE A 85 2.37 5.95 2.39
CA ILE A 85 3.23 5.69 3.56
C ILE A 85 3.04 6.77 4.63
N PHE A 86 3.03 8.05 4.24
CA PHE A 86 2.80 9.14 5.18
C PHE A 86 1.41 9.07 5.82
N VAL A 87 0.37 8.75 5.06
CA VAL A 87 -0.98 8.56 5.59
C VAL A 87 -1.00 7.46 6.65
N LEU A 88 -0.34 6.32 6.41
CA LEU A 88 -0.26 5.23 7.40
C LEU A 88 0.52 5.62 8.66
N ILE A 89 1.60 6.39 8.53
CA ILE A 89 2.36 6.92 9.67
C ILE A 89 1.48 7.86 10.49
N LEU A 90 0.86 8.86 9.85
CA LEU A 90 -0.06 9.80 10.50
C LEU A 90 -1.21 9.07 11.21
N MET A 91 -1.75 8.05 10.56
CA MET A 91 -2.84 7.24 11.09
C MET A 91 -2.41 6.44 12.33
N THR A 92 -1.14 6.01 12.41
CA THR A 92 -0.60 5.33 13.58
C THR A 92 -0.58 6.25 14.81
N ASP A 93 -0.21 7.52 14.62
CA ASP A 93 -0.24 8.54 15.66
C ASP A 93 -1.66 8.99 16.00
N TYR A 94 -2.56 8.99 15.03
CA TYR A 94 -3.97 9.40 15.21
C TYR A 94 -4.87 8.29 15.76
N ALA A 95 -4.40 7.04 15.77
CA ALA A 95 -5.15 5.88 16.28
C ALA A 95 -5.72 6.05 17.70
N PRO A 96 -5.02 6.66 18.69
CA PRO A 96 -5.58 6.91 20.02
C PRO A 96 -6.78 7.87 19.98
N VAL A 97 -6.72 8.90 19.12
CA VAL A 97 -7.81 9.88 18.96
C VAL A 97 -9.03 9.18 18.37
N LEU A 98 -8.85 8.36 17.34
CA LEU A 98 -9.95 7.60 16.74
C LEU A 98 -10.59 6.60 17.71
N ARG A 99 -9.79 5.95 18.55
CA ARG A 99 -10.32 5.07 19.63
C ARG A 99 -11.19 5.84 20.62
N SER A 100 -10.84 7.09 20.94
CA SER A 100 -11.63 7.92 21.85
C SER A 100 -12.94 8.41 21.23
N SER A 101 -12.94 8.67 19.92
CA SER A 101 -14.12 9.15 19.19
C SER A 101 -15.10 8.04 18.80
N PHE A 102 -14.62 6.81 18.63
CA PHE A 102 -15.42 5.64 18.27
C PHE A 102 -15.27 4.54 19.34
N PRO A 103 -15.98 4.65 20.48
CA PRO A 103 -15.98 3.60 21.51
C PRO A 103 -16.65 2.34 20.96
N GLY A 104 -15.85 1.42 20.43
CA GLY A 104 -16.29 0.11 19.96
C GLY A 104 -16.40 -0.93 21.08
N THR A 105 -17.05 -2.06 20.78
CA THR A 105 -17.18 -3.21 21.70
C THR A 105 -15.84 -3.88 22.04
N THR A 106 -14.77 -3.60 21.27
CA THR A 106 -13.40 -4.00 21.58
C THR A 106 -12.43 -2.81 21.40
N PRO A 107 -11.29 -2.75 22.14
CA PRO A 107 -10.36 -1.60 22.12
C PRO A 107 -9.71 -1.25 20.77
N GLN A 108 -9.89 -2.10 19.75
CA GLN A 108 -9.29 -1.95 18.42
C GLN A 108 -10.30 -2.09 17.26
N ALA A 109 -11.60 -2.11 17.56
CA ALA A 109 -12.64 -2.20 16.55
C ALA A 109 -12.53 -1.03 15.55
N GLY A 110 -12.61 -1.32 14.24
CA GLY A 110 -12.59 -0.33 13.16
C GLY A 110 -11.22 0.25 12.79
N LEU A 111 -10.15 0.01 13.56
CA LEU A 111 -8.82 0.56 13.24
C LEU A 111 -8.13 -0.12 12.06
N GLY A 112 -8.42 -1.41 11.84
CA GLY A 112 -7.80 -2.18 10.76
C GLY A 112 -8.06 -1.59 9.38
N GLU A 113 -9.29 -1.14 9.14
CA GLU A 113 -9.72 -0.56 7.87
C GLU A 113 -8.90 0.69 7.51
N PHE A 114 -8.60 1.55 8.49
CA PHE A 114 -7.81 2.74 8.25
C PHE A 114 -6.33 2.46 7.90
N PHE A 115 -5.83 1.26 8.22
CA PHE A 115 -4.49 0.83 7.84
C PHE A 115 -4.45 0.05 6.52
N ALA A 116 -5.56 -0.58 6.14
CA ALA A 116 -5.61 -1.44 4.96
C ALA A 116 -6.17 -0.72 3.71
N LEU A 117 -7.18 0.14 3.88
CA LEU A 117 -7.86 0.81 2.76
C LEU A 117 -6.98 1.79 1.96
N PRO A 118 -5.98 2.49 2.54
CA PRO A 118 -5.12 3.38 1.78
C PRO A 118 -4.12 2.68 0.83
N ILE A 119 -3.92 1.37 0.99
CA ILE A 119 -2.96 0.55 0.23
C ILE A 119 -3.57 0.18 -1.12
#